data_AF-A0A7C5J6H7-F1
#
_entry.id   AF-A0A7C5J6H7-F1
#
_cell.length_a   1.000
_cell.length_b   1.000
_cell.length_c   1.000
_cell.angle_alpha   90.00
_cell.angle_beta   90.00
_cell.angle_gamma   90.00
#
_symmetry.space_group_name_H-M   'P 1'
#
loop_
_entity.id
_entity.type
_entity.pdbx_description
1 polymer ?
#
loop_
_entity_poly.entity_id
_entity_poly.type
_entity_poly.pdbx_seq_one_letter_code
_entity_poly.pdbx_strand_id
1 'polypeptide(L)'
;MNVLFVGNSYTFYGDVPGQVSAFAEADPGARSIQTDRVVRGGANLEAHVQETGALKRVAEPQWTHVVLQEKSTGPLHDAPDYHRYVRELGRQVKGQVLLYETWARQDGHEIYRWGWSGKSPSAMRRKLRAEFDLAARDLDAQVVPVGSAWERCLERYPGMILHDTDMHHANVLGSHLAASVFYAWLTGRDPAAVELTVEGVDERQAQRLRTVAVDVVRLERARA
;
A
#
# COMPACT_ATOMS: atom_id res chain seq x y z
N MET A 1 -10.60 -14.63 5.13
CA MET A 1 -9.90 -14.18 3.90
C MET A 1 -8.43 -14.31 4.20
N ASN A 2 -7.64 -14.92 3.32
CA ASN A 2 -6.20 -15.07 3.54
C ASN A 2 -5.46 -14.14 2.57
N VAL A 3 -4.64 -13.25 3.11
CA VAL A 3 -3.96 -12.20 2.35
C VAL A 3 -2.45 -12.29 2.58
N LEU A 4 -1.69 -12.50 1.51
CA LEU A 4 -0.23 -12.49 1.57
C LEU A 4 0.31 -11.13 1.12
N PHE A 5 1.14 -10.50 1.93
CA PHE A 5 1.86 -9.27 1.56
C PHE A 5 3.30 -9.58 1.14
N VAL A 6 3.65 -9.28 -0.11
CA VAL A 6 5.04 -9.31 -0.60
C VAL A 6 5.55 -7.88 -0.67
N GLY A 7 6.61 -7.55 0.05
CA GLY A 7 7.10 -6.18 0.08
C GLY A 7 8.32 -5.93 0.99
N ASN A 8 8.51 -4.68 1.37
CA ASN A 8 9.66 -4.21 2.13
C ASN A 8 9.20 -3.37 3.33
N SER A 9 10.03 -2.41 3.76
CA SER A 9 9.75 -1.54 4.91
C SER A 9 8.43 -0.77 4.80
N TYR A 10 7.92 -0.52 3.59
CA TYR A 10 6.61 0.10 3.35
C TYR A 10 5.43 -0.80 3.76
N THR A 11 5.72 -2.10 3.91
CA THR A 11 4.77 -3.11 4.36
C THR A 11 4.97 -3.44 5.84
N PHE A 12 6.20 -3.65 6.31
CA PHE A 12 6.41 -4.13 7.69
C PHE A 12 6.62 -3.03 8.74
N TYR A 13 6.96 -1.78 8.36
CA TYR A 13 6.92 -0.68 9.33
C TYR A 13 5.48 -0.40 9.75
N GLY A 14 5.30 -0.18 11.05
CA GLY A 14 3.97 -0.06 11.67
C GLY A 14 3.10 -1.31 11.55
N ASP A 15 3.65 -2.45 11.12
CA ASP A 15 2.93 -3.70 10.92
C ASP A 15 1.61 -3.56 10.12
N VAL A 16 1.68 -3.03 8.89
CA VAL A 16 0.49 -2.82 8.05
C VAL A 16 -0.38 -4.09 7.92
N PRO A 17 0.17 -5.29 7.62
CA PRO A 17 -0.63 -6.52 7.57
C PRO A 17 -1.30 -6.86 8.91
N GLY A 18 -0.58 -6.74 10.03
CA GLY A 18 -1.14 -7.00 11.35
C GLY A 18 -2.29 -6.06 11.68
N GLN A 19 -2.16 -4.76 11.38
CA GLN A 19 -3.23 -3.79 11.56
C GLN A 19 -4.47 -4.10 10.70
N VAL A 20 -4.29 -4.61 9.47
CA VAL A 20 -5.43 -5.04 8.63
C VAL A 20 -6.20 -6.20 9.28
N SER A 21 -5.50 -7.18 9.85
CA SER A 21 -6.14 -8.26 10.61
C SER A 21 -6.85 -7.70 11.86
N ALA A 22 -6.20 -6.80 12.60
CA ALA A 22 -6.77 -6.17 13.79
C ALA A 22 -8.04 -5.35 13.50
N PHE A 23 -8.10 -4.63 12.38
CA PHE A 23 -9.33 -3.96 11.95
C PHE A 23 -10.47 -4.97 11.72
N ALA A 24 -10.19 -6.10 11.07
CA ALA A 24 -11.20 -7.12 10.81
C ALA A 24 -11.65 -7.85 12.10
N GLU A 25 -10.77 -7.99 13.08
CA GLU A 25 -11.10 -8.54 14.40
C GLU A 25 -11.94 -7.58 15.24
N ALA A 26 -11.67 -6.27 15.14
CA ALA A 26 -12.38 -5.23 15.87
C ALA A 26 -13.75 -4.86 15.27
N ASP A 27 -14.06 -5.30 14.03
CA ASP A 27 -15.35 -5.05 13.38
C ASP A 27 -16.25 -6.31 13.40
N PRO A 28 -17.30 -6.36 14.23
CA PRO A 28 -18.19 -7.52 14.34
C PRO A 28 -18.90 -7.91 13.04
N GLY A 29 -18.99 -7.00 12.07
CA GLY A 29 -19.60 -7.25 10.76
C GLY A 29 -18.60 -7.61 9.67
N ALA A 30 -17.31 -7.66 9.97
CA ALA A 30 -16.28 -8.01 9.01
C ALA A 30 -16.05 -9.53 8.96
N ARG A 31 -15.71 -10.03 7.77
CA ARG A 31 -15.15 -11.37 7.64
C ARG A 31 -13.74 -11.37 8.22
N SER A 32 -13.40 -12.39 9.00
CA SER A 32 -12.02 -12.58 9.48
C SER A 32 -11.00 -12.48 8.32
N ILE A 33 -9.98 -11.67 8.52
CA ILE A 33 -8.82 -11.54 7.63
C ILE A 33 -7.63 -12.13 8.37
N GLN A 34 -6.94 -13.06 7.71
CA GLN A 34 -5.68 -13.63 8.17
C GLN A 34 -4.60 -13.13 7.21
N THR A 35 -3.59 -12.47 7.75
CA THR A 35 -2.48 -11.94 6.96
C THR A 35 -1.20 -12.71 7.20
N ASP A 36 -0.41 -12.87 6.16
CA ASP A 36 0.99 -13.31 6.24
C ASP A 36 1.84 -12.41 5.34
N ARG A 37 3.16 -12.51 5.43
CA ARG A 37 4.08 -11.62 4.72
C ARG A 37 5.36 -12.32 4.24
N VAL A 38 5.84 -11.92 3.07
CA VAL A 38 7.21 -12.18 2.59
C VAL A 38 7.88 -10.83 2.46
N VAL A 39 8.70 -10.46 3.46
CA VAL A 39 9.28 -9.11 3.51
C VAL A 39 10.80 -9.10 3.63
N ARG A 40 11.43 -8.12 2.96
CA ARG A 40 12.86 -7.84 3.09
C ARG A 40 13.11 -6.34 2.98
N GLY A 41 13.86 -5.78 3.92
CA GLY A 41 14.21 -4.34 3.92
C GLY A 41 14.85 -3.91 2.60
N GLY A 42 14.34 -2.84 1.99
CA GLY A 42 14.85 -2.27 0.74
C GLY A 42 14.62 -3.10 -0.53
N ALA A 43 14.01 -4.28 -0.46
CA ALA A 43 13.81 -5.16 -1.61
C ALA A 43 12.85 -4.57 -2.65
N ASN A 44 13.20 -4.75 -3.93
CA ASN A 44 12.29 -4.62 -5.08
C ASN A 44 11.62 -5.98 -5.37
N LEU A 45 10.66 -6.04 -6.30
CA LEU A 45 10.01 -7.31 -6.64
C LEU A 45 10.97 -8.33 -7.28
N GLU A 46 12.00 -7.86 -7.98
CA GLU A 46 13.11 -8.70 -8.47
C GLU A 46 13.77 -9.47 -7.32
N ALA A 47 14.21 -8.76 -6.28
CA ALA A 47 14.85 -9.38 -5.12
C ALA A 47 13.91 -10.37 -4.41
N HIS A 48 12.59 -10.15 -4.44
CA HIS A 48 11.62 -11.13 -3.92
C HIS A 48 11.55 -12.41 -4.74
N VAL A 49 11.63 -12.29 -6.06
CA VAL A 49 11.72 -13.42 -6.97
C VAL A 49 13.02 -14.19 -6.77
N GLN A 50 14.15 -13.49 -6.67
CA GLN A 50 15.48 -14.10 -6.69
C GLN A 50 15.97 -14.56 -5.31
N GLU A 51 15.67 -13.81 -4.25
CA GLU A 51 16.40 -13.91 -2.97
C GLU A 51 15.54 -14.28 -1.77
N THR A 52 14.20 -14.22 -1.85
CA THR A 52 13.36 -14.57 -0.68
C THR A 52 12.65 -15.92 -0.80
N GLY A 53 11.97 -16.16 -1.92
CA GLY A 53 11.04 -17.29 -2.07
C GLY A 53 9.58 -16.86 -2.28
N ALA A 54 9.38 -15.59 -2.66
CA ALA A 54 8.04 -15.06 -2.92
C ALA A 54 7.31 -15.88 -3.99
N LEU A 55 7.98 -16.32 -5.06
CA LEU A 55 7.39 -17.14 -6.12
C LEU A 55 6.67 -18.38 -5.59
N LYS A 56 7.28 -19.11 -4.65
CA LYS A 56 6.66 -20.30 -4.05
C LYS A 56 5.44 -19.90 -3.22
N ARG A 57 5.58 -18.85 -2.40
CA ARG A 57 4.56 -18.40 -1.45
C ARG A 57 3.31 -17.89 -2.15
N VAL A 58 3.46 -17.04 -3.17
CA VAL A 58 2.34 -16.45 -3.90
C VAL A 58 1.54 -17.49 -4.71
N ALA A 59 2.16 -18.62 -5.05
CA ALA A 59 1.53 -19.73 -5.77
C ALA A 59 0.68 -20.65 -4.88
N GLU A 60 0.78 -20.53 -3.56
CA GLU A 60 0.04 -21.38 -2.63
C GLU A 60 -1.48 -21.13 -2.77
N PRO A 61 -2.30 -22.18 -2.90
CA PRO A 61 -3.73 -22.05 -3.24
C PRO A 61 -4.59 -21.45 -2.12
N GLN A 62 -4.03 -21.29 -0.91
CA GLN A 62 -4.73 -20.75 0.25
C GLN A 62 -4.95 -19.24 0.17
N TRP A 63 -4.17 -18.52 -0.63
CA TRP A 63 -4.24 -17.07 -0.73
C TRP A 63 -5.43 -16.65 -1.58
N THR A 64 -6.39 -15.98 -0.92
CA THR A 64 -7.49 -15.33 -1.62
C THR A 64 -7.05 -14.04 -2.30
N HIS A 65 -6.06 -13.36 -1.72
CA HIS A 65 -5.47 -12.14 -2.25
C HIS A 65 -3.95 -12.18 -2.03
N VAL A 66 -3.19 -11.66 -2.98
CA VAL A 66 -1.75 -11.44 -2.87
C VAL A 66 -1.47 -9.97 -3.16
N VAL A 67 -0.90 -9.29 -2.20
CA VAL A 67 -0.46 -7.89 -2.30
C VAL A 67 0.98 -7.87 -2.78
N LEU A 68 1.24 -7.19 -3.89
CA LEU A 68 2.57 -6.95 -4.45
C LEU A 68 2.95 -5.50 -4.22
N GLN A 69 4.00 -5.28 -3.43
CA GLN A 69 4.55 -3.96 -3.16
C GLN A 69 5.98 -3.86 -3.70
N GLU A 70 6.15 -3.00 -4.71
CA GLU A 70 7.46 -2.66 -5.26
C GLU A 70 8.22 -1.68 -4.35
N LYS A 71 9.55 -1.64 -4.46
CA LYS A 71 10.37 -0.53 -3.94
C LYS A 71 9.73 0.79 -4.36
N SER A 72 9.58 1.72 -3.42
CA SER A 72 8.74 2.92 -3.62
C SER A 72 9.17 3.88 -4.73
N THR A 73 10.39 3.75 -5.26
CA THR A 73 10.86 4.48 -6.45
C THR A 73 10.90 3.60 -7.70
N GLY A 74 10.79 2.27 -7.56
CA GLY A 74 10.90 1.27 -8.61
C GLY A 74 10.02 1.55 -9.82
N PRO A 75 8.71 1.82 -9.66
CA PRO A 75 7.84 2.11 -10.79
C PRO A 75 8.29 3.30 -11.65
N LEU A 76 9.06 4.26 -11.07
CA LEU A 76 9.55 5.43 -11.78
C LEU A 76 10.99 5.32 -12.26
N HIS A 77 11.85 4.70 -11.44
CA HIS A 77 13.27 4.57 -11.69
C HIS A 77 13.56 3.44 -12.67
N ASP A 78 12.80 2.35 -12.59
CA ASP A 78 12.96 1.15 -13.40
C ASP A 78 11.60 0.53 -13.73
N ALA A 79 10.80 1.28 -14.49
CA ALA A 79 9.47 0.83 -14.92
C ALA A 79 9.51 -0.54 -15.65
N PRO A 80 10.45 -0.81 -16.58
CA PRO A 80 10.50 -2.10 -17.26
C PRO A 80 10.60 -3.30 -16.30
N ASP A 81 11.49 -3.23 -15.31
CA ASP A 81 11.63 -4.31 -14.33
C ASP A 81 10.46 -4.38 -13.36
N TYR A 82 9.92 -3.24 -12.93
CA TYR A 82 8.67 -3.21 -12.16
C TYR A 82 7.55 -3.98 -12.86
N HIS A 83 7.25 -3.64 -14.12
CA HIS A 83 6.20 -4.32 -14.90
C HIS A 83 6.52 -5.80 -15.13
N ARG A 84 7.79 -6.14 -15.38
CA ARG A 84 8.24 -7.53 -15.55
C ARG A 84 7.97 -8.36 -14.29
N TYR A 85 8.38 -7.89 -13.13
CA TYR A 85 8.31 -8.67 -11.90
C TYR A 85 6.91 -8.67 -11.26
N VAL A 86 6.13 -7.62 -11.48
CA VAL A 86 4.68 -7.67 -11.26
C VAL A 86 4.07 -8.81 -12.07
N ARG A 87 4.37 -8.92 -13.37
CA ARG A 87 3.89 -10.03 -14.22
C ARG A 87 4.35 -11.40 -13.76
N GLU A 88 5.62 -11.51 -13.42
CA GLU A 88 6.23 -12.79 -13.04
C GLU A 88 5.60 -13.36 -11.76
N LEU A 89 5.46 -12.53 -10.72
CA LEU A 89 4.79 -12.93 -9.47
C LEU A 89 3.28 -13.10 -9.66
N GLY A 90 2.62 -12.15 -10.30
CA GLY A 90 1.17 -12.13 -10.44
C GLY A 90 0.62 -13.33 -11.20
N ARG A 91 1.32 -13.83 -12.24
CA ARG A 91 0.91 -15.04 -12.98
C ARG A 91 0.90 -16.32 -12.16
N GLN A 92 1.61 -16.35 -11.03
CA GLN A 92 1.61 -17.51 -10.13
C GLN A 92 0.40 -17.52 -9.19
N VAL A 93 -0.20 -16.35 -8.95
CA VAL A 93 -1.28 -16.16 -7.98
C VAL A 93 -2.56 -16.86 -8.45
N LYS A 94 -3.22 -17.59 -7.53
CA LYS A 94 -4.52 -18.24 -7.78
C LYS A 94 -5.71 -17.38 -7.37
N GLY A 95 -5.51 -16.49 -6.39
CA GLY A 95 -6.50 -15.51 -5.95
C GLY A 95 -6.40 -14.19 -6.72
N GLN A 96 -6.82 -13.09 -6.08
CA GLN A 96 -6.72 -11.76 -6.66
C GLN A 96 -5.34 -11.14 -6.43
N VAL A 97 -4.79 -10.50 -7.45
CA VAL A 97 -3.57 -9.69 -7.34
C VAL A 97 -3.93 -8.26 -6.98
N LEU A 98 -3.33 -7.76 -5.90
CA LEU A 98 -3.48 -6.40 -5.43
C LEU A 98 -2.13 -5.69 -5.53
N LEU A 99 -2.06 -4.54 -6.20
CA LEU A 99 -0.87 -3.70 -6.24
C LEU A 99 -0.95 -2.66 -5.12
N TYR A 100 0.07 -2.62 -4.26
CA TYR A 100 0.16 -1.63 -3.20
C TYR A 100 0.70 -0.31 -3.77
N GLU A 101 -0.18 0.65 -4.07
CA GLU A 101 0.20 1.98 -4.53
C GLU A 101 1.04 2.69 -3.45
N THR A 102 2.34 2.89 -3.70
CA THR A 102 3.21 3.63 -2.78
C THR A 102 3.05 5.14 -2.92
N TRP A 103 3.45 5.90 -1.91
CA TRP A 103 3.36 7.37 -1.88
C TRP A 103 4.63 8.07 -2.34
N ALA A 104 4.48 9.35 -2.73
CA ALA A 104 5.62 10.22 -2.98
C ALA A 104 6.37 10.59 -1.68
N ARG A 105 7.66 10.88 -1.84
CA ARG A 105 8.50 11.44 -0.76
C ARG A 105 7.94 12.77 -0.25
N GLN A 106 8.33 13.14 0.96
CA GLN A 106 8.01 14.45 1.51
C GLN A 106 8.70 15.55 0.71
N ASP A 107 8.07 16.73 0.63
CA ASP A 107 8.66 17.89 -0.03
C ASP A 107 10.05 18.21 0.53
N GLY A 108 10.99 18.58 -0.35
CA GLY A 108 12.39 18.81 -0.01
C GLY A 108 13.31 17.57 -0.03
N HIS A 109 12.79 16.36 -0.23
CA HIS A 109 13.65 15.16 -0.33
C HIS A 109 14.58 15.23 -1.55
N GLU A 110 15.83 14.79 -1.37
CA GLU A 110 16.88 14.88 -2.40
C GLU A 110 16.57 14.20 -3.75
N ILE A 111 15.64 13.23 -3.81
CA ILE A 111 15.33 12.53 -5.07
C ILE A 111 14.72 13.48 -6.12
N TYR A 112 14.18 14.62 -5.67
CA TYR A 112 13.61 15.65 -6.55
C TYR A 112 14.66 16.40 -7.36
N ARG A 113 15.96 16.17 -7.10
CA ARG A 113 17.05 16.57 -8.00
C ARG A 113 17.05 15.77 -9.30
N TRP A 114 16.52 14.55 -9.30
CA TRP A 114 16.51 13.66 -10.46
C TRP A 114 15.22 13.80 -11.27
N GLY A 115 15.35 13.87 -12.61
CA GLY A 115 14.22 14.10 -13.52
C GLY A 115 13.15 12.99 -13.50
N TRP A 116 13.54 11.74 -13.24
CA TRP A 116 12.59 10.61 -13.19
C TRP A 116 11.52 10.80 -12.10
N SER A 117 11.85 11.46 -10.98
CA SER A 117 10.91 11.75 -9.89
C SER A 117 9.81 12.75 -10.27
N GLY A 118 9.99 13.52 -11.35
CA GLY A 118 9.11 14.65 -11.67
C GLY A 118 9.41 15.92 -10.86
N LYS A 119 10.47 15.92 -10.01
CA LYS A 119 11.00 17.07 -9.28
C LYS A 119 10.07 17.73 -8.26
N SER A 120 8.93 17.12 -7.94
CA SER A 120 8.03 17.56 -6.86
C SER A 120 7.18 16.39 -6.36
N PRO A 121 6.67 16.45 -5.12
CA PRO A 121 5.74 15.44 -4.61
C PRO A 121 4.51 15.26 -5.50
N SER A 122 3.87 16.35 -5.92
CA SER A 122 2.68 16.30 -6.78
C SER A 122 2.95 15.62 -8.12
N ALA A 123 4.09 15.92 -8.77
CA ALA A 123 4.46 15.25 -10.01
C ALA A 123 4.79 13.76 -9.81
N MET A 124 5.50 13.43 -8.73
CA MET A 124 5.83 12.04 -8.39
C MET A 124 4.58 11.20 -8.14
N ARG A 125 3.58 11.74 -7.42
CA ARG A 125 2.31 11.05 -7.15
C ARG A 125 1.58 10.71 -8.45
N ARG A 126 1.43 11.68 -9.36
CA ARG A 126 0.80 11.45 -10.68
C ARG A 126 1.54 10.38 -11.50
N LYS A 127 2.88 10.42 -11.49
CA LYS A 127 3.69 9.44 -12.20
C LYS A 127 3.56 8.04 -11.60
N LEU A 128 3.64 7.92 -10.27
CA LEU A 128 3.47 6.64 -9.57
C LEU A 128 2.11 6.04 -9.92
N ARG A 129 1.05 6.85 -9.78
CA ARG A 129 -0.31 6.43 -10.07
C ARG A 129 -0.45 5.87 -11.49
N ALA A 130 0.10 6.58 -12.47
CA ALA A 130 0.07 6.14 -13.87
C ALA A 130 0.77 4.78 -14.07
N GLU A 131 1.91 4.55 -13.43
CA GLU A 131 2.63 3.27 -13.53
C GLU A 131 1.88 2.12 -12.85
N PHE A 132 1.27 2.36 -11.69
CA PHE A 132 0.40 1.37 -11.04
C PHE A 132 -0.83 1.04 -11.90
N ASP A 133 -1.48 2.05 -12.51
CA ASP A 133 -2.63 1.83 -13.40
C ASP A 133 -2.24 1.04 -14.67
N LEU A 134 -1.02 1.23 -15.18
CA LEU A 134 -0.50 0.46 -16.32
C LEU A 134 -0.23 -1.00 -15.92
N ALA A 135 0.43 -1.23 -14.79
CA ALA A 135 0.75 -2.56 -14.29
C ALA A 135 -0.53 -3.36 -13.95
N ALA A 136 -1.53 -2.69 -13.39
CA ALA A 136 -2.83 -3.27 -13.08
C ALA A 136 -3.54 -3.80 -14.33
N ARG A 137 -3.57 -2.99 -15.41
CA ARG A 137 -4.18 -3.38 -16.69
C ARG A 137 -3.52 -4.58 -17.35
N ASP A 138 -2.20 -4.71 -17.23
CA ASP A 138 -1.43 -5.81 -17.82
C ASP A 138 -1.71 -7.18 -17.18
N LEU A 139 -2.19 -7.19 -15.93
CA LEU A 139 -2.43 -8.42 -15.15
C LEU A 139 -3.87 -8.63 -14.69
N ASP A 140 -4.80 -7.76 -15.09
CA ASP A 140 -6.14 -7.70 -14.50
C ASP A 140 -6.08 -7.63 -12.95
N ALA A 141 -5.07 -6.91 -12.44
CA ALA A 141 -4.87 -6.69 -11.03
C ALA A 141 -5.60 -5.41 -10.57
N GLN A 142 -5.83 -5.30 -9.26
CA GLN A 142 -6.42 -4.10 -8.67
C GLN A 142 -5.36 -3.25 -7.98
N VAL A 143 -5.46 -1.92 -8.10
CA VAL A 143 -4.61 -1.00 -7.36
C VAL A 143 -5.28 -0.65 -6.03
N VAL A 144 -4.61 -0.92 -4.91
CA VAL A 144 -5.05 -0.44 -3.60
C VAL A 144 -4.50 0.97 -3.39
N PRO A 145 -5.35 2.00 -3.27
CA PRO A 145 -4.96 3.40 -3.51
C PRO A 145 -4.32 4.08 -2.28
N VAL A 146 -3.31 3.46 -1.68
CA VAL A 146 -2.66 4.00 -0.46
C VAL A 146 -1.93 5.30 -0.75
N GLY A 147 -1.17 5.38 -1.84
CA GLY A 147 -0.49 6.61 -2.28
C GLY A 147 -1.46 7.76 -2.52
N SER A 148 -2.61 7.48 -3.14
CA SER A 148 -3.69 8.43 -3.34
C SER A 148 -4.33 8.89 -2.01
N ALA A 149 -4.47 7.98 -1.04
CA ALA A 149 -4.98 8.33 0.29
C ALA A 149 -4.01 9.21 1.08
N TRP A 150 -2.71 8.95 0.97
CA TRP A 150 -1.66 9.81 1.52
C TRP A 150 -1.74 11.23 0.99
N GLU A 151 -1.88 11.38 -0.33
CA GLU A 151 -2.08 12.69 -0.96
C GLU A 151 -3.30 13.41 -0.39
N ARG A 152 -4.45 12.75 -0.41
CA ARG A 152 -5.70 13.33 0.08
C ARG A 152 -5.62 13.72 1.56
N CYS A 153 -4.94 12.92 2.38
CA CYS A 153 -4.75 13.21 3.79
C CYS A 153 -3.95 14.50 4.00
N LEU A 154 -2.81 14.64 3.33
CA LEU A 154 -1.93 15.79 3.45
C LEU A 154 -2.57 17.07 2.89
N GLU A 155 -3.40 16.97 1.85
CA GLU A 155 -4.20 18.09 1.34
C GLU A 155 -5.26 18.55 2.35
N ARG A 156 -6.00 17.59 2.92
CA ARG A 156 -7.12 17.87 3.83
C ARG A 156 -6.64 18.29 5.21
N TYR A 157 -5.48 17.82 5.64
CA TYR A 157 -4.90 18.08 6.95
C TYR A 157 -3.42 18.48 6.82
N PRO A 158 -3.12 19.75 6.48
CA PRO A 158 -1.73 20.19 6.25
C PRO A 158 -0.79 20.04 7.45
N GLY A 159 -1.32 19.94 8.68
CA GLY A 159 -0.54 19.66 9.90
C GLY A 159 -0.33 18.18 10.20
N MET A 160 -0.87 17.27 9.38
CA MET A 160 -0.64 15.84 9.52
C MET A 160 0.74 15.48 8.97
N ILE A 161 1.55 14.77 9.76
CA ILE A 161 2.86 14.26 9.35
C ILE A 161 2.72 12.75 9.19
N LEU A 162 2.86 12.24 7.96
CA LEU A 162 2.74 10.80 7.66
C LEU A 162 4.10 10.14 7.42
N HIS A 163 5.08 10.94 6.98
CA HIS A 163 6.46 10.49 6.78
C HIS A 163 7.21 10.41 8.11
N ASP A 164 8.18 9.51 8.17
CA ASP A 164 9.23 9.52 9.18
C ASP A 164 10.25 10.64 8.87
N THR A 165 11.20 10.84 9.77
CA THR A 165 12.31 11.79 9.72
C THR A 165 13.20 11.67 8.49
N ASP A 166 13.25 10.49 7.87
CA ASP A 166 13.95 10.26 6.58
C ASP A 166 13.16 10.73 5.35
N MET A 167 12.01 11.38 5.57
CA MET A 167 11.17 11.99 4.54
C MET A 167 10.58 10.99 3.55
N HIS A 168 10.61 9.68 3.84
CA HIS A 168 10.13 8.67 2.92
C HIS A 168 9.38 7.51 3.55
N HIS A 169 9.88 6.92 4.62
CA HIS A 169 9.19 5.85 5.30
C HIS A 169 7.91 6.37 5.94
N ALA A 170 6.95 5.47 6.14
CA ALA A 170 5.78 5.79 6.93
C ALA A 170 6.18 5.87 8.40
N ASN A 171 5.75 6.92 9.08
CA ASN A 171 5.64 6.88 10.52
C ASN A 171 4.40 6.06 10.93
N VAL A 172 4.06 6.06 12.22
CA VAL A 172 2.90 5.31 12.73
C VAL A 172 1.56 5.76 12.12
N LEU A 173 1.38 7.07 11.86
CA LEU A 173 0.18 7.62 11.23
C LEU A 173 0.08 7.20 9.75
N GLY A 174 1.20 7.28 9.02
CA GLY A 174 1.27 6.83 7.64
C GLY A 174 0.96 5.34 7.47
N SER A 175 1.45 4.52 8.40
CA SER A 175 1.21 3.07 8.42
C SER A 175 -0.24 2.75 8.77
N HIS A 176 -0.82 3.48 9.73
CA HIS A 176 -2.24 3.33 10.09
C HIS A 176 -3.18 3.74 8.94
N LEU A 177 -2.84 4.78 8.19
CA LEU A 177 -3.58 5.16 6.98
C LEU A 177 -3.52 4.04 5.93
N ALA A 178 -2.35 3.46 5.69
CA ALA A 178 -2.21 2.34 4.76
C ALA A 178 -3.08 1.15 5.17
N ALA A 179 -3.03 0.75 6.44
CA ALA A 179 -3.85 -0.34 6.96
C ALA A 179 -5.34 -0.06 6.83
N SER A 180 -5.78 1.18 7.12
CA SER A 180 -7.17 1.62 6.98
C SER A 180 -7.65 1.51 5.52
N VAL A 181 -6.81 1.89 4.56
CA VAL A 181 -7.12 1.78 3.11
C VAL A 181 -7.24 0.32 2.70
N PHE A 182 -6.30 -0.54 3.10
CA PHE A 182 -6.38 -1.98 2.81
C PHE A 182 -7.63 -2.61 3.42
N TYR A 183 -7.95 -2.29 4.67
CA TYR A 183 -9.15 -2.80 5.32
C TYR A 183 -10.42 -2.41 4.56
N ALA A 184 -10.56 -1.12 4.23
CA ALA A 184 -11.68 -0.62 3.44
C ALA A 184 -11.74 -1.29 2.05
N TRP A 185 -10.58 -1.47 1.40
CA TRP A 185 -10.50 -2.11 0.09
C TRP A 185 -10.90 -3.58 0.12
N LEU A 186 -10.43 -4.35 1.10
CA LEU A 186 -10.68 -5.79 1.18
C LEU A 186 -12.11 -6.11 1.62
N THR A 187 -12.69 -5.30 2.50
CA THR A 187 -14.00 -5.58 3.10
C THR A 187 -15.14 -4.79 2.47
N GLY A 188 -14.86 -3.65 1.83
CA GLY A 188 -15.87 -2.67 1.44
C GLY A 188 -16.53 -1.96 2.62
N ARG A 189 -16.03 -2.17 3.85
CA ARG A 189 -16.57 -1.59 5.09
C ARG A 189 -15.87 -0.28 5.41
N ASP A 190 -16.48 0.50 6.30
CA ASP A 190 -15.99 1.80 6.70
C ASP A 190 -15.03 1.67 7.89
N PRO A 191 -13.70 1.84 7.71
CA PRO A 191 -12.75 1.82 8.82
C PRO A 191 -13.07 2.87 9.89
N ALA A 192 -13.75 3.97 9.56
CA ALA A 192 -14.07 5.03 10.51
C ALA A 192 -15.20 4.66 11.49
N ALA A 193 -15.84 3.50 11.28
CA ALA A 193 -16.81 2.90 12.17
C ALA A 193 -16.19 1.80 13.07
N VAL A 194 -14.89 1.55 12.96
CA VAL A 194 -14.18 0.52 13.73
C VAL A 194 -13.38 1.17 14.85
N GLU A 195 -13.62 0.72 16.08
CA GLU A 195 -12.85 1.13 17.26
C GLU A 195 -11.58 0.28 17.36
N LEU A 196 -10.47 0.81 16.83
CA LEU A 196 -9.15 0.19 16.92
C LEU A 196 -8.17 1.17 17.58
N THR A 197 -7.49 0.78 18.64
CA THR A 197 -6.44 1.61 19.24
C THR A 197 -5.08 1.17 18.71
N VAL A 198 -4.28 2.12 18.23
CA VAL A 198 -2.90 1.88 17.79
C VAL A 198 -1.99 2.81 18.58
N GLU A 199 -0.95 2.25 19.20
CA GLU A 199 0.02 3.03 19.96
C GLU A 199 0.63 4.15 19.09
N GLY A 200 0.72 5.36 19.63
CA GLY A 200 1.25 6.52 18.89
C GLY A 200 0.27 7.17 17.90
N VAL A 201 -0.98 6.71 17.82
CA VAL A 201 -2.06 7.32 17.04
C VAL A 201 -3.16 7.79 17.98
N ASP A 202 -3.35 9.11 18.13
CA ASP A 202 -4.48 9.62 18.92
C ASP A 202 -5.82 9.43 18.20
N GLU A 203 -6.92 9.38 18.96
CA GLU A 203 -8.25 9.06 18.40
C GLU A 203 -8.70 10.07 17.33
N ARG A 204 -8.35 11.35 17.49
CA ARG A 204 -8.71 12.38 16.51
C ARG A 204 -7.93 12.20 15.22
N GLN A 205 -6.64 11.84 15.29
CA GLN A 205 -5.83 11.48 14.14
C GLN A 205 -6.38 10.21 13.49
N ALA A 206 -6.62 9.15 14.27
CA ALA A 206 -7.17 7.89 13.81
C ALA A 206 -8.46 8.10 12.99
N GLN A 207 -9.43 8.84 13.53
CA GLN A 207 -10.69 9.11 12.86
C GLN A 207 -10.50 9.84 11.52
N ARG A 208 -9.57 10.80 11.47
CA ARG A 208 -9.24 11.54 10.24
C ARG A 208 -8.62 10.63 9.18
N LEU A 209 -7.69 9.76 9.57
CA LEU A 209 -7.02 8.83 8.66
C LEU A 209 -8.02 7.82 8.10
N ARG A 210 -8.86 7.23 8.95
CA ARG A 210 -9.90 6.26 8.56
C ARG A 210 -10.94 6.88 7.63
N THR A 211 -11.37 8.11 7.91
CA THR A 211 -12.29 8.86 7.04
C THR A 211 -11.65 9.09 5.66
N VAL A 212 -10.39 9.50 5.59
CA VAL A 212 -9.69 9.67 4.30
C VAL A 212 -9.59 8.35 3.55
N ALA A 213 -9.28 7.26 4.26
CA ALA A 213 -9.18 5.93 3.66
C ALA A 213 -10.49 5.51 2.98
N VAL A 214 -11.63 5.61 3.67
CA VAL A 214 -12.92 5.20 3.10
C VAL A 214 -13.36 6.11 1.95
N ASP A 215 -13.14 7.43 2.06
CA ASP A 215 -13.47 8.41 1.02
C ASP A 215 -12.71 8.08 -0.27
N VAL A 216 -11.41 7.79 -0.17
CA VAL A 216 -10.55 7.49 -1.31
C VAL A 216 -10.90 6.14 -1.92
N VAL A 217 -11.15 5.10 -1.12
CA VAL A 217 -11.55 3.78 -1.64
C VAL A 217 -12.89 3.85 -2.38
N ARG A 218 -13.87 4.61 -1.87
CA ARG A 218 -15.16 4.82 -2.54
C ARG A 218 -14.98 5.54 -3.89
N LEU A 219 -14.14 6.58 -3.92
CA LEU A 219 -13.82 7.30 -5.16
C LEU A 219 -13.12 6.40 -6.18
N GLU A 220 -12.19 5.56 -5.73
CA GLU A 220 -11.43 4.65 -6.59
C GLU A 220 -12.35 3.60 -7.23
N ARG A 221 -13.21 2.97 -6.43
CA ARG A 221 -14.17 1.97 -6.92
C ARG A 221 -15.24 2.54 -7.84
N ALA A 222 -15.54 3.83 -7.76
CA ALA A 222 -16.48 4.48 -8.67
C ALA A 222 -15.87 4.79 -10.06
N ARG A 223 -14.54 4.66 -10.21
CA ARG A 223 -13.82 4.89 -11.47
C ARG A 223 -13.50 3.61 -12.24
N ALA A 224 -13.50 2.46 -11.56
CA ALA A 224 -13.27 1.13 -12.12
C ALA A 224 -14.56 0.60 -12.79
#